data_AF-A0A7W1RY26-F1
#
_entry.id   AF-A0A7W1RY26-F1
#
_cell.length_a   1.000
_cell.length_b   1.000
_cell.length_c   1.000
_cell.angle_alpha   90.00
_cell.angle_beta   90.00
_cell.angle_gamma   90.00
#
_symmetry.space_group_name_H-M   'P 1'
#
loop_
_entity.id
_entity.type
_entity.pdbx_description
1 polymer ?
#
loop_
_entity_poly.entity_id
_entity_poly.type
_entity_poly.pdbx_seq_one_letter_code
_entity_poly.pdbx_strand_id
1 'polypeptide(L)' 'MAQTFDSILSAWLQSRRLSPEQAAPELGVGHVAIYAWLNAEYQPSNTKIPVLSRAMQISDDKLRAAIELSRRRRKAKKSR' A
#
# COMPACT_ATOMS: atom_id res chain seq x y z
N MET A 1 7.42 4.89 16.03
CA MET A 1 7.29 3.74 15.11
C MET A 1 6.63 4.22 13.82
N ALA A 2 7.32 4.19 12.67
CA ALA A 2 6.73 4.57 11.38
C ALA A 2 6.21 3.33 10.65
N GLN A 3 4.94 3.36 10.21
CA GLN A 3 4.28 2.23 9.52
C GLN A 3 4.59 2.28 8.02
N THR A 4 4.95 1.14 7.43
CA THR A 4 5.20 0.99 5.98
C THR A 4 3.88 0.85 5.21
N PHE A 5 3.90 1.11 3.90
CA PHE A 5 2.70 1.02 3.08
C PHE A 5 2.11 -0.41 3.06
N ASP A 6 2.97 -1.42 2.89
CA ASP A 6 2.61 -2.85 2.98
C ASP A 6 1.92 -3.20 4.31
N SER A 7 2.44 -2.69 5.43
CA SER A 7 1.83 -2.88 6.74
C SER A 7 0.47 -2.21 6.86
N ILE A 8 0.31 -1.00 6.32
CA ILE A 8 -0.98 -0.28 6.33
C ILE A 8 -2.00 -1.01 5.45
N LEU A 9 -1.60 -1.46 4.26
CA LEU A 9 -2.44 -2.22 3.34
C LEU A 9 -2.86 -3.56 3.96
N SER A 10 -1.93 -4.30 4.55
CA SER A 10 -2.23 -5.56 5.25
C SER A 10 -3.20 -5.34 6.42
N ALA A 11 -3.00 -4.30 7.22
CA ALA A 11 -3.89 -3.99 8.33
C ALA A 11 -5.29 -3.60 7.86
N TRP A 12 -5.40 -2.84 6.78
CA TRP A 12 -6.69 -2.46 6.18
C TRP A 12 -7.45 -3.68 5.65
N LEU A 13 -6.77 -4.60 4.96
CA LEU A 13 -7.35 -5.87 4.49
C LEU A 13 -7.85 -6.73 5.66
N GLN A 14 -7.03 -6.89 6.71
CA GLN A 14 -7.39 -7.66 7.90
C GLN A 14 -8.58 -7.04 8.65
N SER A 15 -8.59 -5.71 8.82
CA SER A 15 -9.68 -4.98 9.48
C SER A 15 -11.02 -5.18 8.78
N ARG A 16 -11.00 -5.32 7.45
CA ARG A 16 -12.21 -5.49 6.64
C ARG A 16 -12.49 -6.95 6.27
N ARG A 17 -11.61 -7.88 6.66
CA ARG A 17 -11.64 -9.30 6.27
C ARG A 17 -11.77 -9.49 4.75
N LEU A 18 -11.09 -8.63 3.98
CA LEU A 18 -11.12 -8.66 2.52
C LEU A 18 -9.91 -9.43 1.98
N SER A 19 -10.15 -10.28 0.96
CA SER A 19 -9.07 -10.77 0.11
C SER A 19 -8.56 -9.67 -0.83
N PRO A 20 -7.35 -9.77 -1.38
CA PRO A 20 -6.85 -8.84 -2.40
C PRO A 20 -7.78 -8.68 -3.61
N GLU A 21 -8.52 -9.74 -3.97
CA GLU A 21 -9.52 -9.72 -5.05
C GLU A 21 -10.75 -8.89 -4.69
N GLN A 22 -11.24 -9.01 -3.45
CA GLN A 22 -12.37 -8.22 -2.97
C GLN A 22 -11.99 -6.75 -2.71
N ALA A 23 -10.73 -6.50 -2.36
CA ALA A 23 -10.19 -5.16 -2.16
C ALA A 23 -9.89 -4.40 -3.46
N ALA A 24 -9.66 -5.11 -4.56
CA ALA A 24 -9.39 -4.53 -5.87
C ALA A 24 -10.43 -3.46 -6.30
N PRO A 25 -11.73 -3.77 -6.33
CA PRO A 25 -12.75 -2.78 -6.68
C PRO A 25 -12.83 -1.62 -5.68
N GLU A 26 -12.66 -1.89 -4.38
CA GLU A 26 -12.66 -0.86 -3.31
C GLU A 26 -11.53 0.16 -3.48
N LEU A 27 -10.35 -0.32 -3.88
CA LEU A 27 -9.16 0.50 -4.07
C LEU A 27 -9.02 1.07 -5.49
N GLY A 28 -9.95 0.72 -6.40
CA GLY A 28 -9.91 1.14 -7.81
C GLY A 28 -8.66 0.63 -8.55
N VAL A 29 -8.13 -0.54 -8.16
CA VAL A 29 -6.93 -1.14 -8.75
C VAL A 29 -7.11 -2.63 -8.99
N GLY A 30 -6.34 -3.22 -9.91
CA GLY A 30 -6.37 -4.68 -10.09
C GLY A 30 -5.80 -5.43 -8.88
N HIS A 31 -6.35 -6.61 -8.58
CA HIS A 31 -5.89 -7.47 -7.47
C HIS A 31 -4.40 -7.84 -7.60
N VAL A 32 -3.90 -8.00 -8.83
CA VAL A 32 -2.47 -8.20 -9.11
C VAL A 32 -1.61 -7.08 -8.53
N ALA A 33 -2.07 -5.83 -8.59
CA ALA A 33 -1.34 -4.71 -8.01
C ALA A 33 -1.32 -4.80 -6.48
N ILE A 34 -2.40 -5.22 -5.85
CA ILE A 34 -2.49 -5.42 -4.39
C ILE A 34 -1.52 -6.52 -3.96
N TYR A 35 -1.48 -7.65 -4.66
CA TYR A 35 -0.50 -8.72 -4.40
C TYR A 35 0.95 -8.21 -4.56
N ALA A 36 1.25 -7.47 -5.63
CA ALA A 36 2.57 -6.90 -5.84
C ALA A 36 2.95 -5.90 -4.72
N TRP A 37 1.99 -5.15 -4.19
CA TRP A 37 2.22 -4.23 -3.08
C TRP A 37 2.47 -4.94 -1.76
N LEU A 38 1.71 -6.00 -1.45
CA LEU A 38 1.88 -6.80 -0.24
C LEU A 38 3.22 -7.54 -0.23
N ASN A 39 3.65 -8.08 -1.37
CA ASN A 39 4.97 -8.70 -1.54
C ASN A 39 6.09 -7.67 -1.73
N ALA A 40 5.75 -6.39 -1.66
CA ALA A 40 6.62 -5.25 -1.88
C ALA A 40 7.33 -5.25 -3.24
N GLU A 41 6.89 -6.00 -4.24
CA GLU A 41 7.49 -6.12 -5.59
C GLU A 41 7.43 -4.79 -6.35
N TYR A 42 6.27 -4.13 -6.31
CA TYR A 42 6.01 -2.81 -6.88
C TYR A 42 5.30 -1.94 -5.83
N GLN A 43 5.27 -0.62 -6.03
CA GLN A 43 4.57 0.30 -5.13
C GLN A 43 3.63 1.21 -5.90
N PRO A 44 2.53 1.67 -5.28
CA PRO A 44 1.60 2.58 -5.94
C PRO A 44 2.33 3.84 -6.43
N SER A 45 1.93 4.30 -7.60
CA SER A 45 2.37 5.59 -8.14
C SER A 45 1.77 6.72 -7.32
N ASN A 46 2.42 7.89 -7.32
CA ASN A 46 1.93 9.07 -6.60
C ASN A 46 0.54 9.51 -7.08
N THR A 47 0.18 9.22 -8.33
CA THR A 47 -1.14 9.50 -8.91
C THR A 47 -2.26 8.68 -8.31
N LYS A 48 -1.96 7.52 -7.71
CA LYS A 48 -2.96 6.67 -7.04
C LYS A 48 -3.14 7.01 -5.56
N ILE A 49 -2.29 7.88 -4.99
CA ILE A 49 -2.35 8.26 -3.57
C ILE A 49 -3.72 8.80 -3.18
N PRO A 50 -4.34 9.77 -3.89
CA PRO A 50 -5.63 10.33 -3.48
C PRO A 50 -6.79 9.33 -3.52
N VAL A 51 -6.73 8.37 -4.45
CA VAL A 51 -7.75 7.31 -4.57
C VAL A 51 -7.63 6.33 -3.42
N LEU A 52 -6.41 5.86 -3.16
CA LEU A 52 -6.11 4.91 -2.09
C LEU A 52 -6.34 5.54 -0.71
N SER A 53 -5.94 6.80 -0.51
CA SER A 53 -6.11 7.52 0.74
C SER A 53 -7.58 7.64 1.12
N ARG A 54 -8.43 8.00 0.13
CA ARG A 54 -9.89 8.05 0.29
C ARG A 54 -10.49 6.69 0.59
N ALA A 55 -10.12 5.65 -0.17
CA ALA A 55 -10.66 4.29 0.04
C ALA A 55 -10.25 3.71 1.41
N MET A 56 -9.02 3.99 1.84
CA MET A 56 -8.46 3.52 3.11
C MET A 56 -8.78 4.44 4.30
N GLN A 57 -9.43 5.58 4.06
CA GLN A 57 -9.73 6.61 5.07
C GLN A 57 -8.48 7.05 5.85
N ILE A 58 -7.39 7.27 5.12
CA ILE A 58 -6.09 7.70 5.65
C ILE A 58 -5.69 9.02 4.98
N SER A 59 -4.92 9.88 5.66
CA SER A 59 -4.46 11.12 5.04
C SER A 59 -3.44 10.86 3.93
N ASP A 60 -3.49 11.68 2.88
CA ASP A 60 -2.54 11.64 1.75
C ASP A 60 -1.10 11.72 2.22
N ASP A 61 -0.80 12.59 3.18
CA ASP A 61 0.55 12.74 3.76
C ASP A 61 1.02 11.47 4.45
N LYS A 62 0.15 10.82 5.22
CA LYS A 62 0.48 9.56 5.91
C LYS A 62 0.70 8.43 4.91
N LEU A 63 -0.13 8.36 3.87
CA LEU A 63 0.02 7.36 2.81
C LEU A 63 1.31 7.59 2.00
N ARG A 64 1.60 8.84 1.64
CA ARG A 64 2.82 9.24 0.92
C ARG A 64 4.08 8.95 1.74
N ALA A 65 4.06 9.27 3.04
CA ALA A 65 5.17 8.95 3.96
C ALA A 65 5.39 7.43 4.08
N ALA A 66 4.32 6.64 4.13
CA ALA A 66 4.39 5.19 4.21
C ALA A 66 4.98 4.55 2.94
N ILE A 67 4.57 5.03 1.76
CA ILE A 67 5.13 4.63 0.45
C ILE A 67 6.63 4.96 0.40
N GLU A 68 6.99 6.19 0.75
CA GLU A 68 8.40 6.63 0.74
C GLU A 68 9.26 5.80 1.71
N LEU A 69 8.74 5.45 2.89
CA LEU A 69 9.41 4.58 3.84
C LEU A 69 9.61 3.17 3.27
N SER A 70 8.59 2.57 2.65
CA SER A 70 8.70 1.25 1.99
C SER A 70 9.77 1.29 0.89
N ARG A 71 9.87 2.39 0.12
CA ARG A 71 10.91 2.56 -0.93
C ARG A 71 12.32 2.57 -0.34
N ARG A 72 12.54 3.34 0.73
CA ARG A 72 13.84 3.42 1.43
C ARG A 72 14.27 2.06 1.97
N ARG A 73 13.35 1.32 2.59
CA ARG A 73 13.63 -0.04 3.11
C ARG A 73 14.03 -1.02 2.01
N ARG A 74 13.43 -0.93 0.82
CA ARG A 74 13.82 -1.79 -0.32
C ARG A 74 15.17 -1.42 -0.91
N LYS A 75 15.49 -0.14 -1.06
CA LYS A 75 16.84 0.29 -1.49
C LYS A 75 17.92 -0.26 -0.55
N ALA A 76 17.65 -0.24 0.75
CA ALA A 76 18.56 -0.82 1.75
C ALA A 76 18.67 -2.36 1.65
N LYS A 77 17.58 -3.08 1.33
CA LYS A 77 17.61 -4.54 1.12
C LYS A 77 18.31 -4.98 -0.18
N LYS A 78 18.22 -4.19 -1.26
CA LYS A 78 18.82 -4.55 -2.58
C LYS A 78 20.34 -4.36 -2.61
N SER A 79 20.90 -3.59 -1.69
CA SER A 79 22.34 -3.29 -1.62
C SER A 79 23.12 -4.28 -0.72
N ARG A 80 22.51 -5.39 -0.32
CA ARG A 80 23.06 -6.32 0.67
C ARG A 80 23.13 -7.74 0.14
#